data_AF-A0A380E1I6-F1
#
_entry.id   AF-A0A380E1I6-F1
#
_cell.length_a   1.000
_cell.length_b   1.000
_cell.length_c   1.000
_cell.angle_alpha   90.00
_cell.angle_beta   90.00
_cell.angle_gamma   90.00
#
_symmetry.space_group_name_H-M   'P 1'
#
loop_
_entity.id
_entity.type
_entity.pdbx_description
1 polymer ?
#
loop_
_entity_poly.entity_id
_entity_poly.type
_entity_poly.pdbx_seq_one_letter_code
_entity_poly.pdbx_strand_id
1 'polypeptide(L)'
;MAKINFDAATKGNPGISTCAIVIKEDEQHYTYTHELGEMDNHTAEWAACIYALEHARELNVSNALLYTDSKLIADSIEAGYVKNAKFQTLF
;
A
#
# COMPACT_ATOMS: atom_id res chain seq x y z
N MET A 1 -1.50 17.08 -8.92
CA MET A 1 -2.07 16.27 -7.80
C MET A 1 -1.57 14.86 -7.98
N ALA A 2 -0.85 14.34 -6.98
CA ALA A 2 -0.17 13.07 -7.09
C ALA A 2 -1.16 11.90 -7.15
N LYS A 3 -0.76 10.82 -7.83
CA LYS A 3 -1.52 9.57 -7.91
C LYS A 3 -0.62 8.43 -7.43
N ILE A 4 -1.12 7.66 -6.48
CA ILE A 4 -0.40 6.54 -5.88
C ILE A 4 -1.16 5.27 -6.24
N ASN A 5 -0.48 4.34 -6.89
CA ASN A 5 -0.97 2.99 -7.14
C ASN A 5 -0.02 2.04 -6.44
N PHE A 6 -0.55 1.00 -5.80
CA PHE A 6 0.26 -0.03 -5.18
C PHE A 6 -0.40 -1.38 -5.39
N ASP A 7 0.42 -2.42 -5.44
CA ASP A 7 -0.04 -3.79 -5.55
C ASP A 7 0.95 -4.73 -4.86
N ALA A 8 0.46 -5.87 -4.39
CA ALA A 8 1.24 -6.89 -3.73
C ALA A 8 1.01 -8.26 -4.39
N ALA A 9 2.10 -8.99 -4.59
CA ALA A 9 2.07 -10.35 -5.11
C ALA A 9 2.62 -11.31 -4.07
N THR A 10 1.89 -12.40 -3.80
CA THR A 10 2.33 -13.45 -2.86
C THR A 10 2.45 -14.79 -3.58
N LYS A 11 3.61 -15.44 -3.44
CA LYS A 11 3.87 -16.77 -3.97
C LYS A 11 3.49 -17.85 -2.94
N GLY A 12 2.18 -18.10 -2.82
CA GLY A 12 1.57 -18.98 -1.80
C GLY A 12 0.51 -18.22 -1.00
N ASN A 13 -0.17 -18.88 -0.05
CA ASN A 13 -1.04 -18.17 0.91
C ASN A 13 -1.13 -18.95 2.24
N PRO A 14 -0.18 -18.76 3.18
CA PRO A 14 0.93 -17.78 3.19
C PRO A 14 2.08 -18.16 2.24
N GLY A 15 2.89 -17.17 1.84
CA GLY A 15 4.08 -17.38 1.02
C GLY A 15 4.95 -16.13 0.90
N ILE A 16 6.04 -16.21 0.13
CA ILE A 16 6.92 -15.05 -0.10
C ILE A 16 6.14 -13.98 -0.86
N SER A 17 6.09 -12.78 -0.28
CA SER A 17 5.38 -11.62 -0.81
C SER A 17 6.34 -10.51 -1.22
N THR A 18 5.94 -9.80 -2.25
CA THR A 18 6.60 -8.60 -2.76
C THR A 18 5.55 -7.56 -3.10
N CYS A 19 5.89 -6.28 -3.04
CA CYS A 19 4.99 -5.22 -3.52
C CYS A 19 5.68 -4.27 -4.47
N ALA A 20 4.86 -3.61 -5.28
CA ALA A 20 5.26 -2.54 -6.17
C ALA A 20 4.39 -1.31 -5.91
N ILE A 21 5.01 -0.14 -6.00
CA ILE A 21 4.37 1.15 -5.76
C ILE A 21 4.75 2.08 -6.89
N VAL A 22 3.77 2.80 -7.39
CA VAL A 22 3.91 3.82 -8.43
C VAL A 22 3.32 5.12 -7.93
N ILE A 23 4.17 6.14 -7.79
CA ILE A 23 3.78 7.50 -7.45
C ILE A 23 4.00 8.38 -8.67
N LYS A 24 2.92 8.97 -9.18
CA LYS A 24 2.95 9.90 -10.30
C LYS A 24 2.58 11.29 -9.83
N GLU A 25 3.50 12.23 -9.96
CA GLU A 25 3.30 13.64 -9.64
C GLU A 25 3.68 14.50 -10.85
N ASP A 26 2.68 15.12 -11.46
CA ASP A 26 2.82 15.93 -12.69
C ASP A 26 3.58 15.19 -13.81
N GLU A 27 4.83 15.59 -14.12
CA GLU A 27 5.70 14.93 -15.11
C GLU A 27 6.63 13.86 -14.50
N GLN A 28 6.67 13.76 -13.18
CA GLN A 28 7.54 12.85 -12.45
C GLN A 28 6.84 11.51 -12.18
N HIS A 29 7.61 10.44 -12.30
CA HIS A 29 7.15 9.07 -12.09
C HIS A 29 8.17 8.35 -11.23
N TYR A 30 7.75 7.93 -10.05
CA TYR A 30 8.54 7.16 -9.11
C TYR A 30 7.98 5.76 -9.01
N THR A 31 8.87 4.76 -9.11
CA THR A 31 8.52 3.35 -8.98
C THR A 31 9.38 2.72 -7.91
N TYR A 32 8.75 2.04 -6.96
CA TYR A 32 9.41 1.35 -5.87
C TYR A 32 8.96 -0.10 -5.84
N THR A 33 9.88 -0.99 -5.44
CA THR A 33 9.60 -2.41 -5.23
C THR A 33 10.20 -2.84 -3.92
N HIS A 34 9.45 -3.58 -3.12
CA HIS A 34 9.91 -4.08 -1.82
C HIS A 34 9.66 -5.58 -1.70
N GLU A 35 10.61 -6.26 -1.07
CA GLU A 35 10.41 -7.62 -0.56
C GLU A 35 9.73 -7.51 0.80
N LEU A 36 8.58 -8.16 0.94
CA LEU A 36 7.77 -8.11 2.15
C LEU A 36 8.05 -9.29 3.09
N GLY A 37 8.66 -10.37 2.58
CA GLY A 37 8.90 -11.61 3.32
C GLY A 37 7.68 -12.54 3.26
N GLU A 38 7.59 -13.51 4.17
CA GLU A 38 6.46 -14.45 4.18
C GLU A 38 5.23 -13.87 4.86
N MET A 39 4.14 -13.72 4.10
CA MET A 39 2.85 -13.27 4.61
C MET A 39 1.68 -13.81 3.77
N ASP A 40 0.45 -13.56 4.23
CA ASP A 40 -0.76 -13.81 3.45
C ASP A 40 -1.07 -12.66 2.49
N ASN A 41 -1.95 -12.90 1.51
CA ASN A 41 -2.26 -11.92 0.47
C ASN A 41 -2.79 -10.58 1.03
N HIS A 42 -3.65 -10.62 2.06
CA HIS A 42 -4.23 -9.41 2.62
C HIS A 42 -3.22 -8.61 3.42
N THR A 43 -2.36 -9.29 4.17
CA THR A 43 -1.24 -8.66 4.88
C THR A 43 -0.26 -8.03 3.89
N ALA A 44 -0.01 -8.65 2.74
CA ALA A 44 0.85 -8.11 1.69
C ALA A 44 0.28 -6.83 1.06
N GLU A 45 -1.01 -6.81 0.75
CA GLU A 45 -1.70 -5.61 0.25
C GLU A 45 -1.62 -4.46 1.27
N TRP A 46 -1.81 -4.76 2.56
CA TRP A 46 -1.69 -3.76 3.63
C TRP A 46 -0.28 -3.20 3.74
N ALA A 47 0.73 -4.06 3.73
CA ALA A 47 2.12 -3.63 3.76
C ALA A 47 2.46 -2.74 2.55
N ALA A 48 1.99 -3.11 1.36
CA ALA A 48 2.17 -2.30 0.15
C ALA A 48 1.55 -0.90 0.28
N CYS A 49 0.37 -0.80 0.89
CA CYS A 49 -0.28 0.49 1.16
C CYS A 49 0.57 1.38 2.10
N ILE A 50 1.13 0.79 3.16
CA ILE A 50 1.95 1.53 4.15
C ILE A 50 3.21 2.05 3.49
N TYR A 51 3.95 1.18 2.78
CA TYR A 51 5.14 1.61 2.04
C TYR A 51 4.79 2.70 1.02
N ALA A 52 3.63 2.64 0.36
CA ALA A 52 3.22 3.66 -0.60
C ALA A 52 3.06 5.04 0.05
N LEU A 53 2.48 5.09 1.26
CA LEU A 53 2.34 6.32 2.03
C LEU A 53 3.69 6.82 2.57
N GLU A 54 4.58 5.92 2.99
CA GLU A 54 5.93 6.28 3.41
C GLU A 54 6.73 6.94 2.28
N HIS A 55 6.75 6.33 1.08
CA HIS A 55 7.41 6.93 -0.10
C HIS A 55 6.80 8.27 -0.49
N ALA A 56 5.47 8.39 -0.43
CA ALA A 56 4.81 9.67 -0.68
C ALA A 56 5.23 10.75 0.33
N ARG A 57 5.39 10.37 1.61
CA ARG A 57 5.86 11.26 2.68
C ARG A 57 7.31 11.68 2.44
N GLU A 58 8.19 10.77 2.04
CA GLU A 58 9.59 11.06 1.71
C GLU A 58 9.71 12.02 0.52
N LEU A 59 8.82 11.90 -0.47
CA LEU A 59 8.72 12.81 -1.61
C LEU A 59 8.05 14.16 -1.27
N ASN A 60 7.65 14.40 -0.02
CA ASN A 60 6.90 15.57 0.43
C ASN A 60 5.57 15.78 -0.32
N VAL A 61 4.95 14.69 -0.77
CA VAL A 61 3.62 14.72 -1.40
C VAL A 61 2.57 14.97 -0.30
N SER A 62 2.05 16.18 -0.27
CA SER A 62 1.07 16.62 0.74
C SER A 62 -0.37 16.25 0.41
N ASN A 63 -0.68 15.95 -0.86
CA ASN A 63 -2.02 15.55 -1.30
C ASN A 63 -1.92 14.59 -2.49
N ALA A 64 -2.49 13.40 -2.33
CA ALA A 64 -2.47 12.34 -3.33
C ALA A 64 -3.80 11.59 -3.41
N LEU A 65 -4.11 11.09 -4.61
CA LEU A 65 -5.16 10.11 -4.83
C LEU A 65 -4.55 8.71 -4.72
N LEU A 66 -4.98 7.95 -3.72
CA LEU A 66 -4.57 6.57 -3.51
C LEU A 66 -5.55 5.62 -4.19
N TYR A 67 -5.04 4.75 -5.06
CA TYR A 67 -5.83 3.76 -5.79
C TYR A 67 -5.54 2.36 -5.26
N THR A 68 -6.59 1.64 -4.87
CA THR A 68 -6.55 0.24 -4.49
C THR A 68 -7.83 -0.45 -4.96
N ASP A 69 -7.73 -1.70 -5.39
CA ASP A 69 -8.87 -2.59 -5.65
C ASP A 69 -9.27 -3.42 -4.43
N SER A 70 -8.47 -3.35 -3.35
CA SER A 70 -8.75 -4.02 -2.09
C SER A 70 -9.81 -3.26 -1.29
N LYS A 71 -11.03 -3.81 -1.32
CA LYS A 71 -12.17 -3.25 -0.58
C LYS A 71 -11.88 -3.13 0.93
N LEU A 72 -11.10 -4.03 1.50
CA LEU A 72 -10.71 -3.99 2.91
C LEU A 72 -9.90 -2.73 3.24
N ILE A 73 -8.95 -2.38 2.37
CA ILE A 73 -8.10 -1.20 2.54
C ILE A 73 -8.93 0.07 2.32
N ALA A 74 -9.71 0.12 1.23
CA ALA A 74 -10.59 1.25 0.93
C ALA A 74 -11.57 1.52 2.09
N ASP A 75 -12.27 0.50 2.56
CA ASP A 75 -13.23 0.61 3.67
C ASP A 75 -12.55 1.07 4.97
N SER A 76 -11.30 0.66 5.22
CA SER A 76 -10.56 1.03 6.44
C SER A 76 -10.01 2.46 6.39
N ILE A 77 -9.58 2.91 5.22
CA ILE A 77 -9.13 4.29 4.99
C ILE A 77 -10.31 5.25 5.07
N GLU A 78 -11.44 4.93 4.42
CA GLU A 78 -12.66 5.74 4.48
C GLU A 78 -13.24 5.80 5.88
N ALA A 79 -13.17 4.70 6.64
CA ALA A 79 -13.63 4.67 8.02
C ALA A 79 -12.73 5.48 8.97
N GLY A 80 -11.47 5.75 8.60
CA GLY A 80 -10.47 6.36 9.48
C GLY A 80 -10.01 5.45 10.62
N TYR A 81 -10.34 4.15 10.55
CA TYR A 81 -9.93 3.12 11.51
C TYR A 81 -10.00 1.73 10.85
N VAL A 82 -9.11 0.82 11.24
CA VAL A 82 -9.14 -0.56 10.73
C VAL A 82 -10.07 -1.42 11.58
N LYS A 83 -11.13 -1.96 10.96
CA LYS A 83 -12.10 -2.85 11.62
C LYS A 83 -11.52 -4.20 12.02
N ASN A 84 -10.52 -4.68 11.28
CA ASN A 84 -9.95 -6.00 11.50
C ASN A 84 -8.82 -5.90 12.54
N ALA A 85 -9.01 -6.55 13.70
CA ALA A 85 -8.12 -6.47 14.84
C ALA A 85 -6.66 -6.85 14.54
N LYS A 86 -6.41 -7.67 13.51
CA LYS A 86 -5.05 -8.03 13.07
C LYS A 86 -4.27 -6.87 12.47
N PHE A 87 -4.96 -5.89 11.89
CA PHE A 87 -4.35 -4.77 11.18
C PHE A 87 -4.43 -3.45 11.97
N GLN A 88 -4.99 -3.48 13.18
CA GLN A 88 -4.98 -2.32 14.09
C GLN A 88 -3.57 -1.92 14.53
N THR A 89 -2.63 -2.87 14.58
CA THR A 89 -1.23 -2.60 14.96
C THR A 89 -0.41 -1.97 13.83
N LEU A 90 -0.97 -1.86 12.62
CA LEU A 90 -0.30 -1.31 11.43
C LEU A 90 -0.72 0.14 11.12
N PHE A 91 -1.66 0.69 11.87
CA PHE A 91 -2.10 2.08 11.80
C PHE A 91 -1.51 2.90 12.95
#